data_AF-A0A7M1ATE7-F1
#
_entry.id   AF-A0A7M1ATE7-F1
#
_cell.length_a   1.000
_cell.length_b   1.000
_cell.length_c   1.000
_cell.angle_alpha   90.00
_cell.angle_beta   90.00
_cell.angle_gamma   90.00
#
_symmetry.space_group_name_H-M   'P 1'
#
loop_
_entity.id
_entity.type
_entity.pdbx_description
1 polymer ?
#
loop_
_entity_poly.entity_id
_entity_poly.type
_entity_poly.pdbx_seq_one_letter_code
_entity_poly.pdbx_strand_id
1 'polypeptide(L)' 'MTIDWDAYKDHKQYSVRDDNFEITLEFLKSYYNMTNPYDIYDALKEDDIGQMMLKKRNITDAATLEKILYTI' A
#
# COMPACT_ATOMS: atom_id res chain seq x y z
N MET A 1 -4.59 12.56 0.35
CA MET A 1 -3.71 12.30 -0.83
C MET A 1 -4.43 11.33 -1.76
N THR A 2 -4.14 11.33 -3.07
CA THR A 2 -4.71 10.35 -4.01
C THR A 2 -3.58 9.51 -4.60
N ILE A 3 -3.73 8.19 -4.62
CA ILE A 3 -2.71 7.28 -5.14
C ILE A 3 -2.78 7.32 -6.67
N ASP A 4 -1.63 7.48 -7.34
CA ASP A 4 -1.54 7.42 -8.79
C ASP A 4 -1.62 5.97 -9.27
N TRP A 5 -2.85 5.53 -9.54
CA TRP A 5 -3.14 4.17 -9.97
C TRP A 5 -2.68 3.86 -11.39
N ASP A 6 -2.34 4.87 -12.20
CA ASP A 6 -1.75 4.66 -13.52
C ASP A 6 -0.25 4.41 -13.40
N ALA A 7 0.47 5.21 -12.60
CA ALA A 7 1.87 4.93 -12.26
C ALA A 7 2.03 3.58 -11.52
N TYR A 8 1.06 3.21 -10.68
CA TYR A 8 1.01 1.88 -10.06
C TYR A 8 0.96 0.75 -11.10
N LYS A 9 0.18 0.89 -12.18
CA LYS A 9 0.09 -0.15 -13.22
C LYS A 9 1.42 -0.37 -13.92
N ASP A 10 2.18 0.70 -14.12
CA ASP A 10 3.53 0.63 -14.69
C ASP A 10 4.49 -0.03 -13.70
N HIS A 11 4.49 0.39 -12.42
CA HIS A 11 5.29 -0.23 -11.36
C HIS A 11 5.02 -1.73 -11.24
N LYS A 12 3.75 -2.12 -11.26
CA LYS A 12 3.30 -3.50 -11.13
C LYS A 12 3.90 -4.44 -12.18
N GLN A 13 4.18 -3.95 -13.39
CA GLN A 13 4.76 -4.79 -14.46
C GLN A 13 6.19 -5.26 -14.14
N TYR A 14 6.89 -4.55 -13.26
CA TYR A 14 8.28 -4.83 -12.87
C TYR A 14 8.41 -5.40 -11.46
N SER A 15 7.31 -5.49 -10.71
CA SER A 15 7.33 -6.07 -9.38
C SER A 15 7.55 -7.59 -9.45
N VAL A 16 8.35 -8.10 -8.52
CA VAL A 16 8.55 -9.55 -8.35
C VAL A 16 7.48 -10.19 -7.47
N ARG A 17 6.52 -9.39 -6.97
CA ARG A 17 5.44 -9.83 -6.09
C ARG A 17 4.17 -10.13 -6.89
N ASP A 18 3.40 -11.10 -6.43
CA ASP A 18 2.13 -11.50 -7.05
C ASP A 18 0.90 -10.84 -6.40
N ASP A 19 0.99 -10.45 -5.12
CA ASP A 19 -0.13 -9.87 -4.38
C ASP A 19 -0.26 -8.36 -4.63
N ASN A 20 -1.41 -7.94 -5.14
CA ASN A 20 -1.65 -6.53 -5.49
C ASN A 20 -1.45 -5.55 -4.33
N PHE A 21 -1.74 -5.96 -3.09
CA PHE A 21 -1.56 -5.08 -1.93
C PHE A 21 -0.10 -4.98 -1.56
N GLU A 22 0.66 -6.08 -1.56
CA GLU A 22 2.10 -6.01 -1.35
C GLU A 22 2.78 -5.15 -2.42
N ILE A 23 2.37 -5.29 -3.69
CA ILE A 23 2.84 -4.42 -4.79
C ILE A 23 2.46 -2.96 -4.51
N THR A 24 1.28 -2.70 -3.95
CA THR A 24 0.86 -1.34 -3.58
C THR A 24 1.74 -0.79 -2.46
N LEU A 25 2.05 -1.59 -1.43
CA LEU A 25 2.96 -1.18 -0.36
C LEU A 25 4.38 -0.91 -0.89
N GLU A 26 4.87 -1.74 -1.80
CA GLU A 26 6.15 -1.54 -2.49
C GLU A 26 6.15 -0.25 -3.33
N PHE A 27 5.07 0.01 -4.06
CA PHE A 27 4.88 1.25 -4.82
C PHE A 27 4.86 2.48 -3.91
N LEU A 28 4.11 2.45 -2.80
CA LEU A 28 4.08 3.56 -1.84
C LEU A 28 5.46 3.84 -1.22
N LYS A 29 6.21 2.78 -0.93
CA LYS A 29 7.59 2.88 -0.43
C LYS A 29 8.54 3.46 -1.47
N SER A 30 8.47 3.01 -2.72
CA SER A 30 9.45 3.38 -3.76
C SER A 30 9.14 4.68 -4.48
N TYR A 31 7.87 4.91 -4.83
CA TYR A 31 7.43 6.06 -5.62
C TYR A 31 7.20 7.30 -4.75
N TYR A 32 6.60 7.14 -3.57
CA TYR A 32 6.31 8.24 -2.65
C TYR A 32 7.28 8.34 -1.47
N ASN A 33 8.28 7.44 -1.39
CA ASN A 33 9.24 7.37 -0.28
C ASN A 33 8.57 7.22 1.10
N MET A 34 7.39 6.58 1.16
CA MET A 34 6.67 6.37 2.41
C MET A 34 7.26 5.18 3.16
N THR A 35 7.97 5.45 4.24
CA THR A 35 8.61 4.41 5.07
C THR A 35 7.91 4.20 6.41
N ASN A 36 7.09 5.17 6.84
CA ASN A 36 6.33 5.12 8.08
C ASN A 36 4.98 4.41 7.89
N PRO A 37 4.67 3.36 8.67
CA PRO A 37 3.39 2.65 8.59
C PRO A 37 2.15 3.53 8.78
N TYR A 38 2.24 4.59 9.58
CA TYR A 38 1.12 5.52 9.80
C TYR A 38 0.80 6.31 8.53
N ASP A 39 1.82 6.85 7.87
CA ASP A 39 1.65 7.63 6.63
C ASP A 39 1.09 6.74 5.51
N ILE A 40 1.56 5.49 5.41
CA ILE A 40 1.04 4.50 4.45
C ILE A 40 -0.42 4.16 4.76
N TYR A 41 -0.76 3.92 6.03
CA TYR A 41 -2.13 3.60 6.43
C TYR A 41 -3.09 4.75 6.12
N ASP A 42 -2.71 5.99 6.46
CA ASP A 42 -3.54 7.16 6.19
C ASP A 42 -3.72 7.39 4.68
N ALA A 43 -2.65 7.26 3.89
CA ALA A 43 -2.71 7.35 2.43
C ALA A 43 -3.65 6.30 1.82
N LEU A 44 -3.58 5.06 2.29
CA LEU A 44 -4.48 3.99 1.86
C LEU A 44 -5.92 4.23 2.34
N LYS A 45 -6.12 4.76 3.54
CA LYS A 45 -7.45 4.99 4.12
C LYS A 45 -8.21 6.13 3.43
N GLU A 46 -7.48 7.14 2.95
CA GLU A 46 -8.01 8.29 2.21
C GLU A 46 -8.29 8.00 0.73
N ASP A 47 -7.75 6.91 0.19
CA ASP A 47 -7.96 6.46 -1.19
C ASP A 47 -9.03 5.36 -1.26
N ASP A 48 -9.96 5.43 -2.23
CA ASP A 48 -11.06 4.46 -2.32
C ASP A 48 -10.58 3.01 -2.56
N ILE A 49 -9.59 2.83 -3.43
CA ILE A 49 -9.02 1.53 -3.75
C ILE A 49 -8.14 1.07 -2.58
N GLY A 50 -7.33 1.96 -2.02
CA GLY A 50 -6.52 1.69 -0.83
C GLY A 50 -7.38 1.22 0.35
N GLN A 51 -8.49 1.91 0.60
CA GLN A 51 -9.40 1.62 1.70
C GLN A 51 -10.10 0.27 1.48
N MET A 52 -10.47 -0.04 0.23
CA MET A 52 -10.98 -1.36 -0.13
C MET A 52 -9.92 -2.46 0.14
N MET A 53 -8.65 -2.22 -0.15
CA MET A 53 -7.57 -3.20 0.10
C MET A 53 -7.36 -3.44 1.60
N LEU A 54 -7.38 -2.38 2.42
CA LEU A 54 -7.31 -2.47 3.89
C LEU A 54 -8.48 -3.29 4.44
N LYS A 55 -9.71 -2.98 4.00
CA LYS A 55 -10.93 -3.68 4.42
C LYS A 55 -10.89 -5.18 4.06
N LYS A 56 -10.45 -5.53 2.84
CA LYS A 56 -10.33 -6.93 2.39
C LYS A 56 -9.38 -7.76 3.25
N ARG A 57 -8.39 -7.13 3.89
CA ARG A 57 -7.39 -7.78 4.76
C ARG A 57 -7.65 -7.58 6.25
N ASN A 58 -8.80 -6.98 6.61
CA ASN A 58 -9.15 -6.64 7.99
C ASN A 58 -8.07 -5.80 8.71
N ILE A 59 -7.43 -4.89 7.98
CA ILE A 59 -6.44 -3.97 8.52
C ILE A 59 -7.18 -2.73 9.02
N THR A 60 -7.35 -2.64 10.33
CA THR A 60 -8.16 -1.58 10.97
C THR A 60 -7.33 -0.38 11.41
N ASP A 61 -6.02 -0.51 11.51
CA ASP A 61 -5.10 0.50 12.05
C ASP A 61 -3.67 0.35 11.50
N ALA A 62 -2.87 1.39 11.69
CA ALA A 62 -1.46 1.44 11.27
C ALA A 62 -0.59 0.37 11.96
N ALA A 63 -0.89 -0.01 13.20
CA ALA A 63 -0.14 -1.04 13.93
C ALA A 63 -0.33 -2.44 13.30
N THR A 64 -1.52 -2.72 12.79
CA THR A 64 -1.81 -3.95 12.04
C THR A 64 -1.10 -3.93 10.68
N LEU A 65 -1.07 -2.77 10.01
CA LEU A 65 -0.33 -2.59 8.77
C LEU A 65 1.19 -2.77 8.97
N GLU A 66 1.73 -2.22 10.05
CA GLU A 66 3.14 -2.32 10.43
C GLU A 66 3.60 -3.78 10.53
N LYS A 67 2.79 -4.65 11.15
CA LYS A 67 3.10 -6.09 11.24
C LYS A 67 3.26 -6.72 9.85
N ILE A 68 2.45 -6.32 8.88
CA ILE A 68 2.54 -6.81 7.50
C ILE A 68 3.83 -6.27 6.88
N LEU A 69 4.13 -4.98 7.03
CA LEU A 69 5.30 -4.32 6.46
C LEU A 69 6.64 -4.97 6.88
N TYR A 70 6.70 -5.61 8.05
CA TYR A 70 7.88 -6.36 8.52
C TYR A 70 7.97 -7.80 8.00
N THR A 71 6.91 -8.32 7.37
CA THR A 71 6.86 -9.68 6.81
C THR A 71 7.08 -9.75 5.31
N ILE A 72 7.00 -8.60 4.62
CA ILE A 72 7.17 -8.46 3.18
C ILE A 72 8.55 -7.98 2.78
#